data_AF-A0A3N2CXW5-F1
#
_entry.id   AF-A0A3N2CXW5-F1
#
_cell.length_a   1.000
_cell.length_b   1.000
_cell.length_c   1.000
_cell.angle_alpha   90.00
_cell.angle_beta   90.00
_cell.angle_gamma   90.00
#
_symmetry.space_group_name_H-M   'P 1'
#
loop_
_entity.id
_entity.type
_entity.pdbx_description
1 polymer ?
#
loop_
_entity_poly.entity_id
_entity_poly.type
_entity_poly.pdbx_seq_one_letter_code
_entity_poly.pdbx_strand_id
1 'polypeptide(L)'
;MAEEHPTSRGPARRRRAALGGVGLVGLVALVWLGVGLWGGDRMPRGTSVGGVAVGGLDRDRAQARLESELGERAARQVRLTYADGRVEPVDLREAGGRLDLEDTLDRASGGARFAPARVWALVAGGDQLAPTVRFDSARLDATLDTLTDGLRRPAVEGTVRFRDGEARPVIGRAGAAVDRDATEQLLQDRFLRGGRVPLPVVEVEPDVSEAEVRAAMRDVARPAMSGPVALVLEGRELQAPPRLFGRGLRMVERDGDLVPEVDGERMIEALAPVVAQVGRAPVDATVEIRDGRPRVVPSRPGLELDPAELEEGFVEAATASGEKRRLQVDGRRARPDLTTGEARELGVREKVSSFTTNFPYAEYRNVNLSRAAELIDGTLLLPGETFSLNGIVGERTAENGFTEGYVVSDGIFRKDLGGGVSQIATTTFNAMFFAGLQDVEHKPHSVYIDRYPEGREATVAWPTLDMSFKNDSPHGVLVTASVTPSTPGTQGAATVEMWSTKRWDVESRTSDRYAFTSPATRTLDDEDCEAATGTGGFSVDVFRDFKRPGSAKVLRTEKFHTDYIPADTVVCEPPG
;
A
#
# COMPACT_ATOMS: atom_id res chain seq x y z
N MET A 1 -33.12 13.82 107.72
CA MET A 1 -32.62 12.44 107.53
C MET A 1 -32.11 12.35 106.10
N ALA A 2 -30.85 12.07 105.79
CA ALA A 2 -29.64 11.84 106.57
C ALA A 2 -28.44 12.26 105.67
N GLU A 3 -27.40 12.79 106.29
CA GLU A 3 -26.08 13.01 105.71
C GLU A 3 -25.39 11.69 105.37
N GLU A 4 -24.53 11.66 104.34
CA GLU A 4 -23.41 10.73 104.29
C GLU A 4 -22.13 11.44 103.76
N HIS A 5 -21.06 11.27 104.53
CA HIS A 5 -19.72 11.83 104.36
C HIS A 5 -18.89 11.17 103.24
N PRO A 6 -17.94 11.88 102.60
CA PRO A 6 -16.93 11.27 101.76
C PRO A 6 -15.65 10.96 102.55
N THR A 7 -15.18 9.71 102.50
CA THR A 7 -13.84 9.34 103.00
C THR A 7 -12.79 9.38 101.89
N SER A 8 -11.76 10.20 102.06
CA SER A 8 -10.56 10.25 101.21
C SER A 8 -9.58 9.12 101.57
N ARG A 9 -8.99 8.45 100.56
CA ARG A 9 -7.94 7.42 100.72
C ARG A 9 -6.62 7.87 100.09
N GLY A 10 -5.53 7.74 100.86
CA GLY A 10 -4.21 8.36 100.66
C GLY A 10 -3.34 7.93 99.45
N PRO A 11 -2.22 8.65 99.21
CA PRO A 11 -1.40 8.60 97.98
C PRO A 11 -0.41 7.42 97.89
N ALA A 12 -0.24 6.61 98.94
CA ALA A 12 0.72 5.50 98.95
C ALA A 12 0.30 4.30 98.08
N ARG A 13 -1.00 4.11 97.84
CA ARG A 13 -1.55 3.01 97.01
C ARG A 13 -1.28 3.25 95.52
N ARG A 14 -1.21 4.52 95.09
CA ARG A 14 -0.90 4.91 93.70
C ARG A 14 0.55 4.60 93.31
N ARG A 15 1.52 4.72 94.21
CA ARG A 15 2.94 4.37 93.92
C ARG A 15 3.18 2.87 93.74
N ARG A 16 2.52 2.01 94.53
CA ARG A 16 2.58 0.54 94.38
C ARG A 16 1.83 0.06 93.13
N ALA A 17 0.70 0.70 92.79
CA ALA A 17 0.02 0.46 91.52
C ALA A 17 0.84 0.93 90.31
N ALA A 18 1.56 2.06 90.42
CA ALA A 18 2.46 2.55 89.38
C ALA A 18 3.69 1.65 89.19
N LEU A 19 4.33 1.17 90.27
CA LEU A 19 5.44 0.20 90.21
C LEU A 19 4.99 -1.16 89.66
N GLY A 20 3.80 -1.63 90.04
CA GLY A 20 3.19 -2.83 89.45
C GLY A 20 2.85 -2.66 87.97
N GLY A 21 2.40 -1.47 87.57
CA GLY A 21 2.15 -1.11 86.16
C GLY A 21 3.42 -1.07 85.32
N VAL A 22 4.51 -0.47 85.84
CA VAL A 22 5.82 -0.44 85.14
C VAL A 22 6.43 -1.84 85.04
N GLY A 23 6.32 -2.66 86.09
CA GLY A 23 6.77 -4.06 86.05
C GLY A 23 5.98 -4.90 85.04
N LEU A 24 4.66 -4.71 84.97
CA LEU A 24 3.78 -5.38 84.00
C LEU A 24 4.08 -4.94 82.56
N VAL A 25 4.26 -3.64 82.32
CA VAL A 25 4.63 -3.11 80.99
C VAL A 25 6.01 -3.60 80.57
N GLY A 26 6.99 -3.64 81.48
CA GLY A 26 8.32 -4.21 81.21
C GLY A 26 8.26 -5.71 80.89
N LEU A 27 7.42 -6.47 81.61
CA LEU A 27 7.20 -7.89 81.34
C LEU A 27 6.52 -8.11 79.97
N VAL A 28 5.49 -7.33 79.65
CA VAL A 28 4.81 -7.38 78.35
C VAL A 28 5.76 -6.99 77.21
N ALA A 29 6.60 -5.98 77.40
CA ALA A 29 7.62 -5.59 76.43
C ALA A 29 8.68 -6.69 76.24
N LEU A 30 9.11 -7.37 77.30
CA LEU A 30 10.04 -8.51 77.23
C LEU A 30 9.40 -9.73 76.56
N VAL A 31 8.13 -10.02 76.83
CA VAL A 31 7.37 -11.08 76.15
C VAL A 31 7.19 -10.73 74.67
N TRP A 32 6.89 -9.48 74.34
CA TRP A 32 6.73 -9.00 72.97
C TRP A 32 8.04 -9.06 72.17
N LEU A 33 9.15 -8.62 72.78
CA LEU A 33 10.51 -8.79 72.24
C LEU A 33 10.86 -10.28 72.10
N GLY A 34 10.54 -11.09 73.11
CA GLY A 34 10.77 -12.53 73.11
C GLY A 34 10.03 -13.23 71.98
N VAL A 35 8.75 -12.91 71.77
CA VAL A 35 7.92 -13.48 70.69
C VAL A 35 8.37 -12.97 69.31
N GLY A 36 8.71 -11.68 69.17
CA GLY A 36 9.24 -11.14 67.91
C GLY A 36 10.63 -11.69 67.53
N LEU A 37 11.47 -11.98 68.53
CA LEU A 37 12.78 -12.61 68.32
C LEU A 37 12.67 -14.11 68.07
N TRP A 38 11.84 -14.83 68.84
CA TRP A 38 11.62 -16.29 68.73
C TRP A 38 10.80 -16.70 67.51
N GLY A 39 9.77 -15.92 67.17
CA GLY A 39 8.96 -16.12 65.98
C GLY A 39 9.74 -15.88 64.68
N GLY A 40 10.78 -15.05 64.72
CA GLY A 40 11.67 -14.79 63.58
C GLY A 40 10.90 -14.47 62.28
N ASP A 41 11.36 -15.03 61.18
CA ASP A 41 10.74 -14.89 59.85
C ASP A 41 9.65 -15.96 59.57
N ARG A 42 9.14 -16.63 60.61
CA ARG A 42 8.12 -17.66 60.45
C ARG A 42 6.72 -17.07 60.31
N MET A 43 5.91 -17.74 59.51
CA MET A 43 4.50 -17.42 59.34
C MET A 43 3.69 -17.82 60.60
N PRO A 44 2.70 -17.01 61.02
CA PRO A 44 1.81 -17.35 62.12
C PRO A 44 1.16 -18.73 61.95
N ARG A 45 1.00 -19.49 63.04
CA ARG A 45 0.39 -20.83 62.98
C ARG A 45 -1.07 -20.73 62.55
N GLY A 46 -1.56 -21.66 61.73
CA GLY A 46 -2.93 -21.62 61.20
C GLY A 46 -3.13 -20.72 59.99
N THR A 47 -2.12 -19.96 59.57
CA THR A 47 -2.19 -19.14 58.34
C THR A 47 -2.31 -20.00 57.10
N SER A 48 -3.25 -19.67 56.23
CA SER A 48 -3.36 -20.26 54.90
C SER A 48 -3.62 -19.20 53.83
N VAL A 49 -3.09 -19.43 52.63
CA VAL A 49 -3.26 -18.53 51.49
C VAL A 49 -3.89 -19.31 50.34
N GLY A 50 -5.07 -18.90 49.88
CA GLY A 50 -5.78 -19.59 48.80
C GLY A 50 -6.10 -21.06 49.11
N GLY A 51 -6.17 -21.43 50.39
CA GLY A 51 -6.34 -22.81 50.87
C GLY A 51 -5.04 -23.59 51.09
N VAL A 52 -3.87 -23.02 50.80
CA VAL A 52 -2.55 -23.63 51.03
C VAL A 52 -2.06 -23.25 52.43
N ALA A 53 -1.76 -24.25 53.26
CA ALA A 53 -1.29 -24.01 54.62
C ALA A 53 0.20 -23.59 54.65
N VAL A 54 0.46 -22.36 55.08
CA VAL A 54 1.83 -21.79 55.19
C VAL A 54 2.25 -21.54 56.63
N GLY A 55 1.33 -21.65 57.58
CA GLY A 55 1.61 -21.39 58.99
C GLY A 55 2.73 -22.25 59.56
N GLY A 56 3.67 -21.63 60.27
CA GLY A 56 4.84 -22.27 60.87
C GLY A 56 6.04 -22.45 59.93
N LEU A 57 5.90 -22.20 58.63
CA LEU A 57 7.01 -22.17 57.68
C LEU A 57 7.78 -20.85 57.78
N ASP A 58 9.07 -20.86 57.45
CA ASP A 58 9.82 -19.63 57.15
C ASP A 58 9.38 -19.04 55.80
N ARG A 59 9.73 -17.78 55.54
CA ARG A 59 9.29 -17.05 54.34
C ARG A 59 9.66 -17.77 53.05
N ASP A 60 10.88 -18.29 52.94
CA ASP A 60 11.37 -18.95 51.72
C ASP A 60 10.63 -20.27 51.43
N ARG A 61 10.40 -21.09 52.46
CA ARG A 61 9.61 -22.33 52.31
C ARG A 61 8.14 -22.04 52.07
N ALA A 62 7.58 -20.99 52.68
CA ALA A 62 6.23 -20.55 52.41
C ALA A 62 6.09 -20.07 50.95
N GLN A 63 7.06 -19.31 50.44
CA GLN A 63 7.09 -18.87 49.05
C GLN A 63 7.16 -20.06 48.08
N ALA A 64 8.12 -20.96 48.26
CA ALA A 64 8.27 -22.14 47.39
C ALA A 64 7.01 -23.03 47.40
N ARG A 65 6.36 -23.17 48.56
CA ARG A 65 5.11 -23.92 48.68
C ARG A 65 3.95 -23.25 47.95
N LEU A 66 3.79 -21.93 48.09
CA LEU A 66 2.75 -21.19 47.38
C LEU A 66 2.98 -21.18 45.87
N GLU A 67 4.23 -21.03 45.44
CA GLU A 67 4.58 -21.07 44.02
C GLU A 67 4.24 -22.41 43.39
N SER A 68 4.53 -23.53 44.07
CA SER A 68 4.17 -24.86 43.59
C SER A 68 2.65 -25.11 43.63
N GLU A 69 2.01 -24.95 44.79
CA GLU A 69 0.60 -25.36 44.94
C GLU A 69 -0.40 -24.38 44.31
N LEU A 70 -0.13 -23.07 44.31
CA LEU A 70 -1.00 -22.07 43.66
C LEU A 70 -0.61 -21.83 42.21
N GLY A 71 0.66 -22.03 41.84
CA GLY A 71 1.11 -21.94 40.45
C GLY A 71 0.44 -22.98 39.55
N GLU A 72 0.29 -24.23 40.04
CA GLU A 72 -0.45 -25.29 39.34
C GLU A 72 -1.96 -25.05 39.30
N ARG A 73 -2.51 -24.33 40.29
CA ARG A 73 -3.94 -23.98 40.36
C ARG A 73 -4.30 -22.70 39.61
N ALA A 74 -3.31 -21.94 39.16
CA ALA A 74 -3.53 -20.74 38.36
C ALA A 74 -4.25 -21.13 37.07
N ALA A 75 -5.42 -20.53 36.86
CA ALA A 75 -6.18 -20.72 35.65
C ALA A 75 -5.33 -20.22 34.48
N ARG A 76 -5.02 -21.13 33.55
CA ARG A 76 -4.31 -20.76 32.33
C ARG A 76 -5.13 -19.78 31.51
N GLN A 77 -6.45 -19.98 31.46
CA GLN A 77 -7.37 -19.14 30.69
C GLN A 77 -8.67 -18.84 31.45
N VAL A 78 -9.22 -17.65 31.21
CA VAL A 78 -10.57 -17.24 31.62
C VAL A 78 -11.41 -17.00 30.37
N ARG A 79 -12.67 -17.44 30.38
CA ARG A 79 -13.59 -17.28 29.25
C ARG A 79 -14.45 -16.04 29.44
N LEU A 80 -14.15 -14.98 28.70
CA LEU A 80 -14.92 -13.75 28.69
C LEU A 80 -16.11 -13.90 27.75
N THR A 81 -17.29 -13.44 28.19
CA THR A 81 -18.53 -13.50 27.42
C THR A 81 -18.97 -12.11 27.00
N TYR A 82 -19.09 -11.90 25.70
CA TYR A 82 -19.63 -10.68 25.14
C TYR A 82 -21.15 -10.63 25.29
N ALA A 83 -21.72 -9.41 25.23
CA ALA A 83 -23.17 -9.20 25.33
C ALA A 83 -23.98 -9.92 24.23
N ASP A 84 -23.33 -10.26 23.11
CA ASP A 84 -23.92 -10.96 21.98
C ASP A 84 -23.87 -12.49 22.09
N GLY A 85 -23.35 -13.02 23.20
CA GLY A 85 -23.22 -14.44 23.49
C GLY A 85 -21.91 -15.08 23.02
N ARG A 86 -21.04 -14.36 22.29
CA ARG A 86 -19.70 -14.83 21.92
C ARG A 86 -18.86 -15.05 23.17
N VAL A 87 -17.99 -16.05 23.13
CA VAL A 87 -17.08 -16.40 24.22
C VAL A 87 -15.66 -16.42 23.70
N GLU A 88 -14.77 -15.71 24.38
CA GLU A 88 -13.36 -15.60 23.99
C GLU A 88 -12.46 -16.00 25.17
N PRO A 89 -11.49 -16.91 24.95
CA PRO A 89 -10.53 -17.26 25.98
C PRO A 89 -9.43 -16.19 26.07
N VAL A 90 -9.15 -15.75 27.30
CA VAL A 90 -8.01 -14.89 27.61
C VAL A 90 -7.01 -15.69 28.42
N ASP A 91 -5.79 -15.82 27.92
CA ASP A 91 -4.70 -16.42 28.68
C ASP A 91 -4.16 -15.41 29.71
N LEU A 92 -4.25 -15.76 30.98
CA LEU A 92 -3.91 -14.86 32.07
C LEU A 92 -2.41 -14.62 32.19
N ARG A 93 -1.58 -15.56 31.71
CA ARG A 93 -0.11 -15.41 31.73
C ARG A 93 0.36 -14.53 30.57
N GLU A 94 -0.25 -14.69 29.39
CA GLU A 94 0.02 -13.81 28.25
C GLU A 94 -0.40 -12.37 28.53
N ALA A 95 -1.57 -12.18 29.16
CA ALA A 95 -2.03 -10.88 29.67
C ALA A 95 -1.15 -10.29 30.81
N GLY A 96 -0.11 -11.00 31.25
CA GLY A 96 0.85 -10.51 32.25
C GLY A 96 0.49 -10.80 33.70
N GLY A 97 -0.53 -11.62 33.96
CA GLY A 97 -0.97 -12.00 35.30
C GLY A 97 0.02 -12.90 36.03
N ARG A 98 0.37 -12.51 37.26
CA ARG A 98 1.25 -13.26 38.16
C ARG A 98 0.82 -13.15 39.61
N LEU A 99 1.12 -14.18 40.39
CA LEU A 99 0.99 -14.13 41.84
C LEU A 99 2.07 -13.21 42.41
N ASP A 100 1.66 -12.18 43.15
CA ASP A 100 2.58 -11.36 43.92
C ASP A 100 2.80 -12.03 45.27
N LEU A 101 3.72 -12.99 45.29
CA LEU A 101 4.04 -13.78 46.48
C LEU A 101 4.70 -12.94 47.58
N GLU A 102 5.41 -11.87 47.20
CA GLU A 102 6.05 -10.97 48.16
C GLU A 102 5.00 -10.24 48.99
N ASP A 103 4.07 -9.52 48.33
CA ASP A 103 2.96 -8.83 48.99
C ASP A 103 2.05 -9.82 49.74
N THR A 104 1.79 -10.98 49.14
CA THR A 104 0.99 -12.03 49.75
C THR A 104 1.60 -12.53 51.08
N LEU A 105 2.91 -12.76 51.13
CA LEU A 105 3.61 -13.23 52.33
C LEU A 105 3.75 -12.13 53.38
N ASP A 106 3.92 -10.87 52.96
CA ASP A 106 3.93 -9.74 53.88
C ASP A 106 2.59 -9.59 54.59
N ARG A 107 1.49 -9.68 53.85
CA ARG A 107 0.13 -9.70 54.40
C ARG A 107 -0.11 -10.92 55.30
N ALA A 108 0.30 -12.10 54.86
CA ALA A 108 0.16 -13.34 55.63
C ALA A 108 0.97 -13.33 56.94
N SER A 109 2.09 -12.60 56.98
CA SER A 109 2.92 -12.48 58.18
C SER A 109 2.47 -11.39 59.16
N GLY A 110 1.50 -10.54 58.79
CA GLY A 110 1.08 -9.38 59.59
C GLY A 110 2.07 -8.20 59.54
N GLY A 111 2.92 -8.14 58.52
CA GLY A 111 3.88 -7.07 58.27
C GLY A 111 5.23 -7.21 58.99
N ALA A 112 5.84 -6.09 59.35
CA ALA A 112 7.19 -6.04 59.92
C ALA A 112 7.34 -6.91 61.19
N ARG A 113 8.54 -7.42 61.44
CA ARG A 113 8.86 -8.38 62.53
C ARG A 113 8.34 -7.99 63.92
N PHE A 114 8.29 -6.70 64.20
CA PHE A 114 7.83 -6.13 65.47
C PHE A 114 6.51 -5.36 65.31
N ALA A 115 5.74 -5.59 64.25
CA ALA A 115 4.40 -5.02 64.14
C ALA A 115 3.49 -5.66 65.21
N PRO A 116 2.68 -4.87 65.95
CA PRO A 116 1.76 -5.41 66.94
C PRO A 116 0.84 -6.51 66.38
N ALA A 117 0.37 -6.35 65.14
CA ALA A 117 -0.47 -7.32 64.44
C ALA A 117 0.25 -8.66 64.21
N ARG A 118 1.53 -8.64 63.80
CA ARG A 118 2.35 -9.85 63.62
C ARG A 118 2.63 -10.56 64.94
N VAL A 119 3.05 -9.83 65.97
CA VAL A 119 3.33 -10.42 67.29
C VAL A 119 2.07 -11.03 67.89
N TRP A 120 0.91 -10.40 67.68
CA TRP A 120 -0.39 -10.96 68.06
C TRP A 120 -0.73 -12.23 67.26
N ALA A 121 -0.62 -12.19 65.93
CA ALA A 121 -0.91 -13.34 65.07
C ALA A 121 -0.01 -14.56 65.39
N LEU A 122 1.27 -14.34 65.72
CA LEU A 122 2.19 -15.41 66.13
C LEU A 122 1.73 -16.15 67.41
N VAL A 123 0.95 -15.50 68.26
CA VAL A 123 0.43 -16.06 69.52
C VAL A 123 -1.01 -16.57 69.36
N ALA A 124 -1.88 -15.78 68.73
CA ALA A 124 -3.31 -16.06 68.59
C ALA A 124 -3.65 -17.00 67.41
N GLY A 125 -2.71 -17.19 66.48
CA GLY A 125 -2.95 -17.85 65.20
C GLY A 125 -3.13 -16.84 64.06
N GLY A 126 -2.87 -17.27 62.84
CA GLY A 126 -3.01 -16.46 61.63
C GLY A 126 -4.30 -16.74 60.84
N ASP A 127 -4.54 -15.88 59.86
CA ASP A 127 -5.79 -15.83 59.10
C ASP A 127 -5.75 -16.63 57.79
N GLN A 128 -6.93 -16.81 57.20
CA GLN A 128 -7.07 -17.29 55.82
C GLN A 128 -7.15 -16.11 54.87
N LEU A 129 -6.23 -16.04 53.91
CA LEU A 129 -6.09 -14.90 53.00
C LEU A 129 -6.18 -15.36 51.54
N ALA A 130 -6.68 -14.51 50.66
CA ALA A 130 -6.53 -14.69 49.21
C ALA A 130 -5.13 -14.20 48.80
N PRO A 131 -4.46 -14.88 47.85
CA PRO A 131 -3.20 -14.39 47.30
C PRO A 131 -3.43 -13.12 46.49
N THR A 132 -2.44 -12.22 46.52
CA THR A 132 -2.41 -11.02 45.69
C THR A 132 -2.01 -11.40 44.26
N VAL A 133 -2.77 -10.90 43.28
CA VAL A 133 -2.47 -11.06 41.86
C VAL A 133 -2.17 -9.69 41.29
N ARG A 134 -1.12 -9.59 40.46
CA ARG A 134 -0.79 -8.37 39.72
C ARG A 134 -0.68 -8.68 38.23
N PHE A 135 -1.09 -7.72 37.41
CA PHE A 135 -0.91 -7.74 35.97
C PHE A 135 0.20 -6.78 35.55
N ASP A 136 0.87 -7.10 34.45
CA ASP A 136 1.74 -6.16 33.75
C ASP A 136 0.87 -5.22 32.92
N SER A 137 0.97 -3.90 33.16
CA SER A 137 0.03 -2.94 32.57
C SER A 137 0.06 -2.93 31.04
N ALA A 138 1.25 -2.95 30.42
CA ALA A 138 1.38 -2.93 28.97
C ALA A 138 0.81 -4.18 28.30
N ARG A 139 1.04 -5.37 28.89
CA ARG A 139 0.49 -6.63 28.35
C ARG A 139 -1.02 -6.75 28.55
N LEU A 140 -1.51 -6.28 29.70
CA LEU A 140 -2.94 -6.23 29.95
C LEU A 140 -3.60 -5.28 28.96
N ASP A 141 -3.07 -4.07 28.77
CA ASP A 141 -3.60 -3.09 27.83
C ASP A 141 -3.69 -3.64 26.40
N ALA A 142 -2.63 -4.27 25.90
CA ALA A 142 -2.66 -4.91 24.57
C ALA A 142 -3.71 -6.02 24.45
N THR A 143 -3.95 -6.77 25.53
CA THR A 143 -5.01 -7.79 25.59
C THR A 143 -6.39 -7.14 25.57
N LEU A 144 -6.59 -6.07 26.34
CA LEU A 144 -7.85 -5.33 26.40
C LEU A 144 -8.16 -4.59 25.09
N ASP A 145 -7.15 -4.12 24.36
CA ASP A 145 -7.28 -3.53 23.03
C ASP A 145 -7.83 -4.57 22.05
N THR A 146 -7.26 -5.77 22.04
CA THR A 146 -7.72 -6.89 21.19
C THR A 146 -9.18 -7.27 21.50
N LEU A 147 -9.56 -7.29 22.78
CA LEU A 147 -10.95 -7.54 23.19
C LEU A 147 -11.89 -6.41 22.77
N THR A 148 -11.40 -5.16 22.79
CA THR A 148 -12.14 -3.97 22.35
C THR A 148 -12.37 -4.01 20.84
N ASP A 149 -11.37 -4.39 20.03
CA ASP A 149 -11.51 -4.59 18.58
C ASP A 149 -12.55 -5.65 18.24
N GLY A 150 -12.73 -6.64 19.11
CA GLY A 150 -13.77 -7.64 19.00
C GLY A 150 -15.19 -7.08 19.15
N LEU A 151 -15.40 -5.89 19.72
CA LEU A 151 -16.74 -5.35 19.97
C LEU A 151 -17.43 -4.95 18.67
N ARG A 152 -18.72 -5.31 18.53
CA ARG A 152 -19.51 -4.99 17.32
C ARG A 152 -19.82 -3.50 17.13
N ARG A 153 -19.47 -2.66 18.10
CA ARG A 153 -19.83 -1.23 18.15
C ARG A 153 -18.59 -0.36 18.38
N PRO A 154 -17.73 -0.17 17.37
CA PRO A 154 -16.71 0.87 17.44
C PRO A 154 -17.39 2.24 17.51
N ALA A 155 -16.79 3.18 18.24
CA ALA A 155 -17.21 4.56 18.18
C ALA A 155 -17.02 5.09 16.75
N VAL A 156 -17.98 5.87 16.27
CA VAL A 156 -17.87 6.54 14.98
C VAL A 156 -17.75 8.02 15.26
N GLU A 157 -16.65 8.63 14.83
CA GLU A 157 -16.42 10.05 15.03
C GLU A 157 -17.35 10.93 14.21
N GLY A 158 -17.74 12.06 14.81
CA GLY A 158 -18.45 13.13 14.13
C GLY A 158 -17.54 13.85 13.14
N THR A 159 -18.05 14.20 11.96
CA THR A 159 -17.28 14.99 10.97
C THR A 159 -18.20 15.66 9.94
N VAL A 160 -17.63 16.39 8.98
CA VAL A 160 -18.32 16.93 7.81
C VAL A 160 -17.67 16.41 6.54
N ARG A 161 -18.49 15.93 5.60
CA ARG A 161 -18.05 15.46 4.29
C ARG A 161 -18.42 16.46 3.20
N PHE A 162 -17.49 16.73 2.31
CA PHE A 162 -17.70 17.55 1.11
C PHE A 162 -17.85 16.64 -0.10
N ARG A 163 -18.98 16.70 -0.81
CA ARG A 163 -19.23 15.87 -1.99
C ARG A 163 -20.17 16.58 -2.96
N ASP A 164 -19.82 16.56 -4.24
CA ASP A 164 -20.64 17.08 -5.34
C ASP A 164 -21.09 18.55 -5.14
N GLY A 165 -20.28 19.33 -4.43
CA GLY A 165 -20.55 20.74 -4.11
C GLY A 165 -21.44 20.96 -2.89
N GLU A 166 -21.70 19.91 -2.11
CA GLU A 166 -22.47 19.97 -0.87
C GLU A 166 -21.63 19.55 0.33
N ALA A 167 -21.89 20.19 1.48
CA ALA A 167 -21.40 19.74 2.79
C ALA A 167 -22.47 18.89 3.48
N ARG A 168 -22.09 17.71 3.98
CA ARG A 168 -22.99 16.78 4.66
C ARG A 168 -22.46 16.45 6.06
N PRO A 169 -23.27 16.63 7.11
CA PRO A 169 -22.87 16.25 8.46
C PRO A 169 -22.84 14.73 8.59
N VAL A 170 -21.85 14.24 9.32
CA VAL A 170 -21.76 12.87 9.81
C VAL A 170 -21.81 12.98 11.32
N ILE A 171 -22.95 12.64 11.92
CA ILE A 171 -23.09 12.65 13.37
C ILE A 171 -22.44 11.39 13.92
N GLY A 172 -21.57 11.58 14.92
CA GLY A 172 -20.90 10.50 15.60
C GLY A 172 -21.88 9.58 16.32
N ARG A 173 -21.44 8.35 16.59
CA ARG A 173 -22.24 7.36 17.32
C ARG A 173 -21.40 6.76 18.42
N ALA A 174 -21.95 6.73 19.62
CA ALA A 174 -21.33 6.10 20.78
C ALA A 174 -20.95 4.65 20.47
N GLY A 175 -19.72 4.30 20.83
CA GLY A 175 -19.16 2.97 20.78
C GLY A 175 -19.28 2.26 22.13
N ALA A 176 -18.77 1.04 22.17
CA ALA A 176 -18.51 0.33 23.40
C ALA A 176 -17.01 0.06 23.49
N ALA A 177 -16.43 0.26 24.67
CA ALA A 177 -15.09 -0.18 25.00
C ALA A 177 -15.10 -1.09 26.22
N VAL A 178 -14.03 -1.86 26.40
CA VAL A 178 -13.85 -2.66 27.60
C VAL A 178 -13.61 -1.75 28.80
N ASP A 179 -14.35 -1.97 29.89
CA ASP A 179 -14.06 -1.32 31.17
C ASP A 179 -12.78 -1.94 31.73
N ARG A 180 -11.66 -1.22 31.57
CA ARG A 180 -10.33 -1.74 31.88
C ARG A 180 -10.17 -2.09 33.35
N ASP A 181 -10.58 -1.18 34.23
CA ASP A 181 -10.45 -1.36 35.69
C ASP A 181 -11.34 -2.49 36.19
N ALA A 182 -12.60 -2.55 35.75
CA ALA A 182 -13.51 -3.62 36.15
C ALA A 182 -13.07 -4.97 35.58
N THR A 183 -12.50 -4.98 34.37
CA THR A 183 -11.98 -6.21 33.74
C THR A 183 -10.73 -6.70 34.45
N GLU A 184 -9.79 -5.81 34.81
CA GLU A 184 -8.61 -6.21 35.59
C GLU A 184 -9.01 -6.85 36.92
N GLN A 185 -9.89 -6.20 37.70
CA GLN A 185 -10.36 -6.74 38.97
C GLN A 185 -11.02 -8.12 38.81
N LEU A 186 -11.79 -8.29 37.74
CA LEU A 186 -12.45 -9.53 37.41
C LEU A 186 -11.44 -10.63 37.00
N LEU A 187 -10.41 -10.31 36.23
CA LEU A 187 -9.34 -11.24 35.89
C LEU A 187 -8.51 -11.64 37.13
N GLN A 188 -8.26 -10.69 38.05
CA GLN A 188 -7.61 -10.96 39.33
C GLN A 188 -8.43 -11.94 40.19
N ASP A 189 -9.75 -11.74 40.33
CA ASP A 189 -10.62 -12.67 41.08
C ASP A 189 -10.67 -14.07 40.45
N ARG A 190 -10.65 -14.15 39.11
CA ARG A 190 -10.71 -15.42 38.38
C ARG A 190 -9.36 -16.10 38.21
N PHE A 191 -8.25 -15.48 38.61
CA PHE A 191 -6.91 -16.00 38.41
C PHE A 191 -6.68 -17.43 38.93
N LEU A 192 -7.30 -17.80 40.07
CA LEU A 192 -7.19 -19.16 40.64
C LEU A 192 -8.45 -20.01 40.50
N ARG A 193 -9.56 -19.43 40.03
CA ARG A 193 -10.87 -20.09 39.94
C ARG A 193 -11.23 -20.45 38.50
N GLY A 194 -10.66 -19.74 37.54
CA GLY A 194 -11.02 -19.81 36.13
C GLY A 194 -12.51 -19.55 35.90
N GLY A 195 -13.03 -20.15 34.84
CA GLY A 195 -14.46 -20.14 34.55
C GLY A 195 -14.88 -19.12 33.50
N ARG A 196 -16.20 -18.88 33.44
CA ARG A 196 -16.85 -18.01 32.45
C ARG A 196 -17.43 -16.79 33.15
N VAL A 197 -17.14 -15.61 32.64
CA VAL A 197 -17.60 -14.32 33.20
C VAL A 197 -17.98 -13.36 32.08
N PRO A 198 -18.97 -12.47 32.31
CA PRO A 198 -19.31 -11.43 31.34
C PRO A 198 -18.17 -10.41 31.25
N LEU A 199 -17.87 -9.93 30.04
CA LEU A 199 -16.90 -8.85 29.80
C LEU A 199 -17.53 -7.51 30.21
N PRO A 200 -16.98 -6.80 31.21
CA PRO A 200 -17.41 -5.45 31.54
C PRO A 200 -17.15 -4.50 30.36
N VAL A 201 -18.16 -3.72 30.00
CA VAL A 201 -18.08 -2.73 28.92
C VAL A 201 -18.66 -1.40 29.40
N VAL A 202 -18.07 -0.31 28.92
CA VAL A 202 -18.54 1.06 29.10
C VAL A 202 -18.87 1.67 27.74
N GLU A 203 -19.82 2.60 27.75
CA GLU A 203 -20.15 3.40 26.58
C GLU A 203 -19.08 4.47 26.38
N VAL A 204 -18.59 4.60 25.15
CA VAL A 204 -17.60 5.62 24.76
C VAL A 204 -18.27 6.56 23.77
N GLU A 205 -18.48 7.79 24.21
CA GLU A 205 -18.97 8.85 23.34
C GLU A 205 -17.90 9.25 22.31
N PRO A 206 -18.28 9.67 21.09
CA PRO A 206 -17.33 10.20 20.12
C PRO A 206 -16.69 11.49 20.67
N ASP A 207 -15.42 11.70 20.35
CA ASP A 207 -14.68 12.89 20.75
C ASP A 207 -15.32 14.14 20.13
N VAL A 208 -15.76 14.03 18.87
CA VAL A 208 -16.50 15.10 18.19
C VAL A 208 -17.99 15.02 18.49
N SER A 209 -18.48 15.95 19.30
CA SER A 209 -19.90 16.02 19.68
C SER A 209 -20.81 16.39 18.50
N GLU A 210 -22.10 16.02 18.58
CA GLU A 210 -23.09 16.47 17.60
C GLU A 210 -23.22 18.01 17.55
N ALA A 211 -23.05 18.68 18.70
CA ALA A 211 -23.05 20.14 18.76
C ALA A 211 -21.92 20.73 17.92
N GLU A 212 -20.74 20.11 17.97
CA GLU A 212 -19.58 20.53 17.20
C GLU A 212 -19.75 20.29 15.70
N VAL A 213 -20.28 19.13 15.30
CA VAL A 213 -20.61 18.90 13.87
C VAL A 213 -21.59 19.95 13.35
N ARG A 214 -22.59 20.35 14.15
CA ARG A 214 -23.53 21.41 13.77
C ARG A 214 -22.87 22.79 13.70
N ALA A 215 -21.92 23.08 14.59
CA ALA A 215 -21.14 24.32 14.57
C ALA A 215 -20.26 24.38 13.31
N ALA A 216 -19.45 23.36 13.04
CA ALA A 216 -18.62 23.25 11.85
C ALA A 216 -19.44 23.36 10.54
N MET A 217 -20.63 22.75 10.50
CA MET A 217 -21.56 22.91 9.38
C MET A 217 -22.03 24.35 9.18
N ARG A 218 -22.37 25.06 10.27
CA ARG A 218 -22.90 26.43 10.24
C ARG A 218 -21.81 27.45 9.90
N ASP A 219 -20.67 27.33 10.55
CA ASP A 219 -19.65 28.39 10.57
C ASP A 219 -18.66 28.24 9.42
N VAL A 220 -18.43 27.02 8.93
CA VAL A 220 -17.43 26.74 7.91
C VAL A 220 -18.04 26.06 6.69
N ALA A 221 -18.65 24.89 6.85
CA ALA A 221 -18.92 24.02 5.71
C ALA A 221 -20.02 24.56 4.77
N ARG A 222 -21.12 25.09 5.33
CA ARG A 222 -22.19 25.73 4.52
C ARG A 222 -21.70 27.02 3.85
N PRO A 223 -21.03 27.96 4.56
CA PRO A 223 -20.40 29.11 3.92
C PRO A 223 -19.40 28.72 2.82
N ALA A 224 -18.53 27.73 3.07
CA ALA A 224 -17.58 27.24 2.08
C ALA A 224 -18.26 26.78 0.79
N MET A 225 -19.36 26.04 0.90
CA MET A 225 -20.10 25.49 -0.25
C MET A 225 -21.14 26.45 -0.85
N SER A 226 -21.34 27.66 -0.31
CA SER A 226 -22.47 28.52 -0.70
C SER A 226 -22.38 29.11 -2.11
N GLY A 227 -21.20 29.04 -2.74
CA GLY A 227 -20.97 29.60 -4.08
C GLY A 227 -19.50 29.47 -4.51
N PRO A 228 -19.19 29.85 -5.74
CA PRO A 228 -17.83 29.79 -6.25
C PRO A 228 -16.88 30.72 -5.47
N VAL A 229 -15.59 30.38 -5.50
CA VAL A 229 -14.48 31.21 -5.02
C VAL A 229 -13.78 31.82 -6.24
N ALA A 230 -13.56 33.13 -6.22
CA ALA A 230 -12.81 33.83 -7.25
C ALA A 230 -11.30 33.63 -7.03
N LEU A 231 -10.67 32.76 -7.83
CA LEU A 231 -9.22 32.60 -7.86
C LEU A 231 -8.62 33.64 -8.79
N VAL A 232 -7.78 34.53 -8.27
CA VAL A 232 -7.06 35.52 -9.09
C VAL A 232 -5.67 34.98 -9.38
N LEU A 233 -5.46 34.56 -10.63
CA LEU A 233 -4.22 33.96 -11.12
C LEU A 233 -3.71 34.78 -12.30
N GLU A 234 -2.47 35.26 -12.24
CA GLU A 234 -1.86 36.10 -13.30
C GLU A 234 -2.74 37.30 -13.69
N GLY A 235 -3.39 37.92 -12.70
CA GLY A 235 -4.30 39.06 -12.89
C GLY A 235 -5.65 38.73 -13.55
N ARG A 236 -5.95 37.45 -13.79
CA ARG A 236 -7.25 36.98 -14.30
C ARG A 236 -8.06 36.34 -13.19
N GLU A 237 -9.35 36.66 -13.15
CA GLU A 237 -10.28 36.08 -12.19
C GLU A 237 -10.94 34.82 -12.75
N LEU A 238 -10.83 33.72 -12.00
CA LEU A 238 -11.35 32.41 -12.35
C LEU A 238 -12.34 31.93 -11.29
N GLN A 239 -13.50 31.46 -11.74
CA GLN A 239 -14.53 30.97 -10.83
C GLN A 239 -14.27 29.50 -10.51
N ALA A 240 -13.88 29.21 -9.27
CA ALA A 240 -13.76 27.85 -8.73
C ALA A 240 -15.09 27.42 -8.11
N PRO A 241 -15.89 26.53 -8.74
CA PRO A 241 -17.17 26.10 -8.21
C PRO A 241 -17.02 25.05 -7.08
N PRO A 242 -17.95 25.00 -6.10
CA PRO A 242 -17.91 24.06 -4.97
C PRO A 242 -17.74 22.59 -5.36
N ARG A 243 -18.35 22.17 -6.46
CA ARG A 243 -18.26 20.80 -6.99
C ARG A 243 -16.83 20.35 -7.32
N LEU A 244 -15.94 21.30 -7.60
CA LEU A 244 -14.53 21.03 -7.84
C LEU A 244 -13.77 21.08 -6.51
N PHE A 245 -13.67 22.26 -5.90
CA PHE A 245 -12.80 22.48 -4.74
C PHE A 245 -13.22 21.68 -3.50
N GLY A 246 -14.47 21.26 -3.38
CA GLY A 246 -14.93 20.40 -2.28
C GLY A 246 -14.16 19.07 -2.19
N ARG A 247 -13.52 18.60 -3.28
CA ARG A 247 -12.67 17.40 -3.28
C ARG A 247 -11.34 17.59 -2.52
N GLY A 248 -10.87 18.83 -2.42
CA GLY A 248 -9.68 19.20 -1.68
C GLY A 248 -9.96 19.69 -0.26
N LEU A 249 -11.22 19.74 0.19
CA LEU A 249 -11.58 20.16 1.56
C LEU A 249 -11.83 18.97 2.46
N ARG A 250 -11.39 19.07 3.71
CA ARG A 250 -11.68 18.11 4.78
C ARG A 250 -11.85 18.82 6.13
N MET A 251 -12.51 18.13 7.05
CA MET A 251 -12.51 18.50 8.47
C MET A 251 -11.67 17.50 9.24
N VAL A 252 -10.75 18.00 10.05
CA VAL A 252 -9.87 17.19 10.90
C VAL A 252 -10.21 17.48 12.35
N GLU A 253 -10.33 16.42 13.15
CA GLU A 253 -10.52 16.54 14.59
C GLU A 253 -9.20 17.01 15.24
N ARG A 254 -9.29 18.03 16.09
CA ARG A 254 -8.20 18.49 16.95
C ARG A 254 -8.78 18.92 18.29
N ASP A 255 -8.42 18.22 19.35
CA ASP A 255 -8.87 18.50 20.72
C ASP A 255 -10.41 18.51 20.86
N GLY A 256 -11.10 17.65 20.10
CA GLY A 256 -12.57 17.54 20.05
C GLY A 256 -13.27 18.53 19.12
N ASP A 257 -12.54 19.48 18.53
CA ASP A 257 -13.06 20.47 17.58
C ASP A 257 -12.85 20.03 16.12
N LEU A 258 -13.71 20.46 15.20
CA LEU A 258 -13.53 20.21 13.76
C LEU A 258 -12.85 21.41 13.07
N VAL A 259 -11.57 21.22 12.74
CA VAL A 259 -10.76 22.22 12.05
C VAL A 259 -10.80 21.97 10.54
N PRO A 260 -11.15 22.98 9.71
CA PRO A 260 -11.06 22.85 8.26
C PRO A 260 -9.62 22.81 7.79
N GLU A 261 -9.35 21.88 6.88
CA GLU A 261 -8.08 21.80 6.19
C GLU A 261 -8.30 21.63 4.68
N VAL A 262 -7.30 22.09 3.94
CA VAL A 262 -7.18 21.88 2.50
C VAL A 262 -6.10 20.84 2.28
N ASP A 263 -6.37 19.89 1.40
CA ASP A 263 -5.36 19.02 0.80
C ASP A 263 -4.91 19.71 -0.49
N GLY A 264 -3.74 20.37 -0.47
CA GLY A 264 -3.28 21.22 -1.56
C GLY A 264 -3.17 20.48 -2.89
N GLU A 265 -2.61 19.27 -2.89
CA GLU A 265 -2.47 18.44 -4.09
C GLU A 265 -3.82 18.06 -4.69
N ARG A 266 -4.77 17.59 -3.86
CA ARG A 266 -6.13 17.28 -4.33
C ARG A 266 -6.88 18.51 -4.79
N MET A 267 -6.62 19.66 -4.17
CA MET A 267 -7.19 20.94 -4.57
C MET A 267 -6.70 21.36 -5.96
N ILE A 268 -5.40 21.21 -6.24
CA ILE A 268 -4.80 21.47 -7.56
C ILE A 268 -5.45 20.58 -8.62
N GLU A 269 -5.49 19.26 -8.38
CA GLU A 269 -6.11 18.31 -9.31
C GLU A 269 -7.57 18.68 -9.61
N ALA A 270 -8.33 19.00 -8.56
CA ALA A 270 -9.73 19.38 -8.70
C ALA A 270 -9.93 20.70 -9.45
N LEU A 271 -9.01 21.66 -9.30
CA LEU A 271 -9.05 22.97 -9.94
C LEU A 271 -8.37 23.00 -11.33
N ALA A 272 -7.74 21.91 -11.77
CA ALA A 272 -7.08 21.84 -13.09
C ALA A 272 -7.96 22.33 -14.26
N PRO A 273 -9.27 22.02 -14.35
CA PRO A 273 -10.14 22.56 -15.40
C PRO A 273 -10.34 24.08 -15.33
N VAL A 274 -10.22 24.68 -14.14
CA VAL A 274 -10.35 26.13 -13.92
C VAL A 274 -9.05 26.82 -14.35
N VAL A 275 -7.90 26.29 -13.91
CA VAL A 275 -6.57 26.82 -14.24
C VAL A 275 -6.27 26.72 -15.75
N ALA A 276 -6.78 25.68 -16.41
CA ALA A 276 -6.65 25.46 -17.86
C ALA A 276 -7.20 26.62 -18.74
N GLN A 277 -8.02 27.52 -18.18
CA GLN A 277 -8.53 28.71 -18.87
C GLN A 277 -7.48 29.83 -18.97
N VAL A 278 -6.47 29.82 -18.09
CA VAL A 278 -5.43 30.86 -17.97
C VAL A 278 -4.09 30.34 -18.49
N GLY A 279 -3.69 29.16 -18.04
CA GLY A 279 -2.49 28.47 -18.51
C GLY A 279 -2.82 27.11 -19.10
N ARG A 280 -1.84 26.46 -19.71
CA ARG A 280 -1.94 25.04 -20.08
C ARG A 280 -1.00 24.26 -19.18
N ALA A 281 -1.23 22.95 -19.07
CA ALA A 281 -0.21 22.04 -18.56
C ALA A 281 1.11 22.25 -19.33
N PRO A 282 2.27 22.00 -18.70
CA PRO A 282 3.52 22.06 -19.43
C PRO A 282 3.47 21.11 -20.62
N VAL A 283 4.03 21.54 -21.75
CA VAL A 283 4.14 20.71 -22.95
C VAL A 283 5.61 20.42 -23.15
N ASP A 284 5.94 19.14 -23.19
CA ASP A 284 7.31 18.70 -23.43
C ASP A 284 7.83 19.11 -24.79
N ALA A 285 9.14 19.32 -24.85
CA ALA A 285 9.82 19.38 -26.12
C ALA A 285 9.78 18.00 -26.78
N THR A 286 9.81 17.97 -28.10
CA THR A 286 10.01 16.73 -28.85
C THR A 286 10.89 16.98 -30.06
N VAL A 287 11.15 15.96 -30.86
CA VAL A 287 11.89 16.07 -32.11
C VAL A 287 10.99 15.58 -33.24
N GLU A 288 10.85 16.38 -34.28
CA GLU A 288 10.13 16.01 -35.51
C GLU A 288 11.09 16.04 -36.70
N ILE A 289 10.77 15.27 -37.74
CA ILE A 289 11.47 15.38 -39.03
C ILE A 289 10.80 16.46 -39.87
N ARG A 290 11.53 17.55 -40.14
CA ARG A 290 11.09 18.62 -41.05
C ARG A 290 12.15 18.83 -42.12
N ASP A 291 11.73 18.83 -43.38
CA ASP A 291 12.61 18.94 -44.55
C ASP A 291 13.74 17.89 -44.55
N GLY A 292 13.41 16.66 -44.15
CA GLY A 292 14.34 15.53 -44.07
C GLY A 292 15.41 15.62 -42.97
N ARG A 293 15.20 16.48 -41.96
CA ARG A 293 16.15 16.66 -40.84
C ARG A 293 15.41 16.71 -39.49
N PRO A 294 16.02 16.21 -38.41
CA PRO A 294 15.50 16.39 -37.07
C PRO A 294 15.44 17.87 -36.67
N ARG A 295 14.29 18.30 -36.13
CA ARG A 295 14.06 19.64 -35.57
C ARG A 295 13.40 19.50 -34.21
N VAL A 296 14.02 20.15 -33.22
CA VAL A 296 13.43 20.25 -31.87
C VAL A 296 12.20 21.13 -31.94
N VAL A 297 11.06 20.58 -31.54
CA VAL A 297 9.84 21.32 -31.26
C VAL A 297 9.96 21.85 -29.83
N PRO A 298 9.93 23.18 -29.61
CA PRO A 298 10.15 23.74 -28.29
C PRO A 298 9.04 23.37 -27.30
N SER A 299 9.48 22.98 -26.10
CA SER A 299 8.64 22.83 -24.91
C SER A 299 7.96 24.15 -24.55
N ARG A 300 6.80 24.09 -23.91
CA ARG A 300 6.12 25.26 -23.36
C ARG A 300 5.94 25.08 -21.85
N PRO A 301 6.46 25.98 -21.00
CA PRO A 301 6.19 25.94 -19.57
C PRO A 301 4.69 25.99 -19.31
N GLY A 302 4.25 25.22 -18.33
CA GLY A 302 2.88 25.23 -17.86
C GLY A 302 2.65 26.27 -16.77
N LEU A 303 1.41 26.33 -16.30
CA LEU A 303 1.02 27.12 -15.15
C LEU A 303 0.40 26.19 -14.12
N GLU A 304 0.99 26.16 -12.92
CA GLU A 304 0.52 25.38 -11.79
C GLU A 304 0.25 26.32 -10.61
N LEU A 305 -0.68 25.89 -9.75
CA LEU A 305 -0.94 26.57 -8.49
C LEU A 305 0.05 26.07 -7.44
N ASP A 306 0.36 26.92 -6.47
CA ASP A 306 1.14 26.53 -5.30
C ASP A 306 0.24 25.84 -4.26
N PRO A 307 0.49 24.57 -3.88
CA PRO A 307 -0.34 23.90 -2.88
C PRO A 307 -0.33 24.64 -1.54
N ALA A 308 0.79 25.27 -1.16
CA ALA A 308 0.90 25.98 0.11
C ALA A 308 -0.01 27.22 0.17
N GLU A 309 -0.11 27.98 -0.93
CA GLU A 309 -1.01 29.16 -0.99
C GLU A 309 -2.49 28.77 -0.91
N LEU A 310 -2.84 27.61 -1.48
CA LEU A 310 -4.19 27.05 -1.36
C LEU A 310 -4.47 26.59 0.08
N GLU A 311 -3.49 25.94 0.71
CA GLU A 311 -3.60 25.47 2.10
C GLU A 311 -3.77 26.61 3.10
N GLU A 312 -3.03 27.69 2.93
CA GLU A 312 -3.07 28.85 3.82
C GLU A 312 -4.32 29.71 3.64
N GLY A 313 -4.75 29.97 2.39
CA GLY A 313 -5.74 31.02 2.12
C GLY A 313 -7.14 30.54 1.71
N PHE A 314 -7.29 29.31 1.24
CA PHE A 314 -8.53 28.92 0.55
C PHE A 314 -9.74 28.82 1.47
N VAL A 315 -9.59 28.33 2.71
CA VAL A 315 -10.70 28.22 3.67
C VAL A 315 -11.25 29.60 4.02
N GLU A 316 -10.39 30.59 4.25
CA GLU A 316 -10.80 31.97 4.53
C GLU A 316 -11.60 32.55 3.35
N ALA A 317 -11.07 32.42 2.14
CA ALA A 317 -11.74 32.87 0.93
C ALA A 317 -13.08 32.15 0.69
N ALA A 318 -13.15 30.83 0.94
CA ALA A 318 -14.35 30.03 0.74
C ALA A 318 -15.44 30.36 1.77
N THR A 319 -15.09 30.73 2.99
CA THR A 319 -16.06 31.05 4.05
C THR A 319 -16.50 32.51 4.05
N ALA A 320 -15.77 33.38 3.35
CA ALA A 320 -16.11 34.79 3.18
C ALA A 320 -17.44 35.03 2.42
N SER A 321 -17.85 36.28 2.31
CA SER A 321 -19.07 36.69 1.60
C SER A 321 -18.81 37.83 0.61
N GLY A 322 -19.60 37.89 -0.47
CA GLY A 322 -19.49 38.93 -1.49
C GLY A 322 -18.11 38.96 -2.17
N GLU A 323 -17.59 40.18 -2.41
CA GLU A 323 -16.29 40.41 -3.08
C GLU A 323 -15.07 39.87 -2.32
N LYS A 324 -15.24 39.49 -1.05
CA LYS A 324 -14.20 38.86 -0.24
C LYS A 324 -14.06 37.36 -0.50
N ARG A 325 -14.97 36.72 -1.26
CA ARG A 325 -14.85 35.32 -1.69
C ARG A 325 -13.82 35.16 -2.80
N ARG A 326 -12.60 35.58 -2.51
CA ARG A 326 -11.53 35.74 -3.47
C ARG A 326 -10.21 35.36 -2.85
N LEU A 327 -9.41 34.60 -3.59
CA LEU A 327 -8.05 34.23 -3.22
C LEU A 327 -7.10 34.67 -4.33
N GLN A 328 -6.08 35.45 -3.97
CA GLN A 328 -4.96 35.73 -4.85
C GLN A 328 -3.99 34.56 -4.76
N VAL A 329 -3.63 33.99 -5.90
CA VAL A 329 -2.64 32.91 -6.00
C VAL A 329 -1.63 33.28 -7.08
N ASP A 330 -0.36 33.05 -6.78
CA ASP A 330 0.71 33.22 -7.75
C ASP A 330 0.88 31.92 -8.54
N GLY A 331 0.98 32.07 -9.86
CA GLY A 331 1.22 30.93 -10.74
C GLY A 331 2.67 30.53 -10.69
N ARG A 332 2.96 29.30 -10.27
CA ARG A 332 4.29 28.74 -10.46
C ARG A 332 4.41 28.24 -11.90
N ARG A 333 5.53 28.58 -12.57
CA ARG A 333 5.81 28.05 -13.90
C ARG A 333 6.15 26.57 -13.77
N ALA A 334 5.23 25.73 -14.22
CA ALA A 334 5.46 24.30 -14.31
C ALA A 334 6.52 24.03 -15.37
N ARG A 335 7.58 23.32 -14.98
CA ARG A 335 8.64 22.93 -15.91
C ARG A 335 8.16 21.68 -16.67
N PRO A 336 8.29 21.64 -18.00
CA PRO A 336 8.06 20.41 -18.77
C PRO A 336 9.07 19.33 -18.37
N ASP A 337 8.63 18.08 -18.40
CA ASP A 337 9.45 16.90 -18.09
C ASP A 337 10.66 16.82 -19.04
N LEU A 338 10.46 17.20 -20.30
CA LEU A 338 11.54 17.43 -21.26
C LEU A 338 11.56 18.89 -21.72
N THR A 339 12.55 19.66 -21.26
CA THR A 339 12.73 21.04 -21.74
C THR A 339 13.33 21.10 -23.14
N THR A 340 13.17 22.25 -23.79
CA THR A 340 13.79 22.53 -25.10
C THR A 340 15.33 22.46 -25.04
N GLY A 341 15.94 22.79 -23.90
CA GLY A 341 17.39 22.65 -23.69
C GLY A 341 17.80 21.18 -23.71
N GLU A 342 17.15 20.38 -22.87
CA GLU A 342 17.38 18.94 -22.76
C GLU A 342 17.13 18.21 -24.09
N ALA A 343 16.05 18.52 -24.79
CA ALA A 343 15.76 17.94 -26.11
C ALA A 343 16.85 18.24 -27.16
N ARG A 344 17.54 19.40 -27.08
CA ARG A 344 18.69 19.69 -27.94
C ARG A 344 19.93 18.88 -27.55
N GLU A 345 20.11 18.64 -26.26
CA GLU A 345 21.23 17.85 -25.71
C GLU A 345 21.10 16.36 -26.03
N LEU A 346 19.88 15.85 -26.26
CA LEU A 346 19.65 14.47 -26.71
C LEU A 346 20.41 14.12 -28.00
N GLY A 347 20.78 15.09 -28.84
CA GLY A 347 21.65 14.83 -29.99
C GLY A 347 21.01 13.96 -31.06
N VAL A 348 19.71 14.11 -31.33
CA VAL A 348 19.06 13.51 -32.51
C VAL A 348 19.48 14.29 -33.76
N ARG A 349 20.41 13.75 -34.56
CA ARG A 349 21.11 14.50 -35.62
C ARG A 349 20.83 13.99 -37.03
N GLU A 350 20.76 12.68 -37.19
CA GLU A 350 20.70 12.03 -38.50
C GLU A 350 19.94 10.71 -38.43
N LYS A 351 19.55 10.20 -39.60
CA LYS A 351 18.97 8.87 -39.72
C LYS A 351 20.07 7.83 -39.54
N VAL A 352 19.99 7.03 -38.48
CA VAL A 352 20.99 6.00 -38.17
C VAL A 352 20.62 4.64 -38.76
N SER A 353 19.33 4.41 -39.03
CA SER A 353 18.77 3.19 -39.61
C SER A 353 17.44 3.46 -40.32
N SER A 354 17.12 2.63 -41.30
CA SER A 354 15.84 2.59 -42.01
C SER A 354 15.59 1.15 -42.43
N PHE A 355 14.36 0.66 -42.26
CA PHE A 355 13.97 -0.64 -42.76
C PHE A 355 12.56 -0.59 -43.35
N THR A 356 12.35 -1.32 -44.44
CA THR A 356 11.07 -1.38 -45.15
C THR A 356 10.70 -2.84 -45.38
N THR A 357 9.46 -3.20 -45.06
CA THR A 357 8.86 -4.47 -45.50
C THR A 357 7.74 -4.20 -46.50
N ASN A 358 7.63 -5.05 -47.52
CA ASN A 358 6.56 -4.97 -48.50
C ASN A 358 5.43 -5.94 -48.14
N PHE A 359 4.20 -5.62 -48.51
CA PHE A 359 3.05 -6.48 -48.25
C PHE A 359 2.06 -6.55 -49.42
N PRO A 360 1.44 -7.71 -49.64
CA PRO A 360 0.42 -7.84 -50.67
C PRO A 360 -0.90 -7.23 -50.22
N TYR A 361 -1.73 -6.90 -51.20
CA TYR A 361 -3.04 -6.29 -50.96
C TYR A 361 -3.94 -7.15 -50.10
N ALA A 362 -4.40 -6.54 -49.02
CA ALA A 362 -5.55 -6.97 -48.24
C ALA A 362 -6.06 -5.74 -47.48
N GLU A 363 -7.37 -5.52 -47.48
CA GLU A 363 -7.97 -4.32 -46.90
C GLU A 363 -7.61 -4.16 -45.41
N TYR A 364 -7.66 -5.26 -44.64
CA TYR A 364 -7.27 -5.26 -43.23
C TYR A 364 -5.81 -4.85 -43.00
N ARG A 365 -4.88 -5.15 -43.93
CA ARG A 365 -3.47 -4.74 -43.77
C ARG A 365 -3.30 -3.24 -43.92
N ASN A 366 -4.00 -2.63 -44.89
CA ASN A 366 -3.96 -1.18 -45.06
C ASN A 366 -4.48 -0.47 -43.82
N VAL A 367 -5.51 -1.00 -43.15
CA VAL A 367 -6.04 -0.45 -41.90
C VAL A 367 -5.08 -0.69 -40.73
N ASN A 368 -4.80 -1.95 -40.41
CA ASN A 368 -4.07 -2.34 -39.21
C ASN A 368 -2.61 -1.86 -39.21
N LEU A 369 -1.92 -1.92 -40.36
CA LEU A 369 -0.54 -1.46 -40.43
C LEU A 369 -0.44 0.05 -40.34
N SER A 370 -1.34 0.79 -41.01
CA SER A 370 -1.33 2.26 -40.96
C SER A 370 -1.64 2.74 -39.55
N ARG A 371 -2.62 2.12 -38.87
CA ARG A 371 -2.95 2.45 -37.47
C ARG A 371 -1.79 2.20 -36.52
N ALA A 372 -1.15 1.03 -36.63
CA ALA A 372 -0.01 0.73 -35.79
C ALA A 372 1.19 1.65 -36.09
N ALA A 373 1.42 2.02 -37.35
CA ALA A 373 2.46 2.98 -37.71
C ALA A 373 2.17 4.39 -37.16
N GLU A 374 0.92 4.86 -37.25
CA GLU A 374 0.48 6.14 -36.68
C GLU A 374 0.78 6.23 -35.17
N LEU A 375 0.54 5.14 -34.44
CA LEU A 375 0.79 5.09 -32.99
C LEU A 375 2.29 5.04 -32.65
N ILE A 376 3.12 4.44 -33.51
CA ILE A 376 4.57 4.35 -33.32
C ILE A 376 5.28 5.65 -33.73
N ASP A 377 4.77 6.34 -34.74
CA ASP A 377 5.39 7.52 -35.33
C ASP A 377 5.54 8.67 -34.31
N GLY A 378 6.72 9.27 -34.25
CA GLY A 378 7.02 10.36 -33.32
C GLY A 378 7.47 9.92 -31.94
N THR A 379 7.63 8.62 -31.68
CA THR A 379 8.15 8.12 -30.39
C THR A 379 9.59 8.58 -30.18
N LEU A 380 9.83 9.42 -29.18
CA LEU A 380 11.16 9.85 -28.77
C LEU A 380 11.59 9.09 -27.50
N LEU A 381 12.57 8.20 -27.64
CA LEU A 381 13.14 7.43 -26.54
C LEU A 381 14.33 8.19 -25.95
N LEU A 382 14.28 8.50 -24.66
CA LEU A 382 15.39 9.05 -23.90
C LEU A 382 16.49 8.00 -23.66
N PRO A 383 17.74 8.42 -23.37
CA PRO A 383 18.79 7.50 -22.93
C PRO A 383 18.33 6.60 -21.79
N GLY A 384 18.43 5.28 -21.99
CA GLY A 384 18.05 4.27 -21.01
C GLY A 384 16.59 3.79 -21.07
N GLU A 385 15.71 4.44 -21.83
CA GLU A 385 14.32 4.01 -21.98
C GLU A 385 14.15 2.77 -22.86
N THR A 386 13.06 2.04 -22.64
CA THR A 386 12.68 0.86 -23.42
C THR A 386 11.45 1.17 -24.26
N PHE A 387 11.57 0.98 -25.57
CA PHE A 387 10.42 0.90 -26.47
C PHE A 387 9.69 -0.42 -26.24
N SER A 388 8.37 -0.37 -26.10
CA SER A 388 7.48 -1.53 -26.08
C SER A 388 6.40 -1.33 -27.13
N LEU A 389 6.32 -2.23 -28.12
CA LEU A 389 5.30 -2.10 -29.16
C LEU A 389 3.91 -2.22 -28.57
N ASN A 390 3.69 -3.19 -27.68
CA ASN A 390 2.43 -3.34 -26.98
C ASN A 390 2.13 -2.11 -26.09
N GLY A 391 3.12 -1.59 -25.36
CA GLY A 391 2.93 -0.39 -24.53
C GLY A 391 2.48 0.85 -25.32
N ILE A 392 2.96 1.00 -26.56
CA ILE A 392 2.63 2.15 -27.43
C ILE A 392 1.36 1.91 -28.24
N VAL A 393 1.21 0.72 -28.83
CA VAL A 393 0.09 0.40 -29.73
C VAL A 393 -1.17 0.00 -28.96
N GLY A 394 -1.01 -0.59 -27.77
CA GLY A 394 -2.10 -1.08 -26.94
C GLY A 394 -2.78 -2.35 -27.48
N GLU A 395 -3.93 -2.66 -26.89
CA GLU A 395 -4.81 -3.74 -27.33
C GLU A 395 -5.36 -3.45 -28.72
N ARG A 396 -5.36 -4.47 -29.60
CA ARG A 396 -5.90 -4.33 -30.96
C ARG A 396 -7.41 -4.55 -30.89
N THR A 397 -8.15 -3.48 -30.67
CA THR A 397 -9.63 -3.50 -30.70
C THR A 397 -10.18 -2.62 -31.82
N ALA A 398 -11.46 -2.79 -32.14
CA ALA A 398 -12.17 -1.91 -33.06
C ALA A 398 -12.18 -0.45 -32.57
N GLU A 399 -12.33 -0.22 -31.26
CA GLU A 399 -12.29 1.11 -30.63
C GLU A 399 -10.90 1.76 -30.76
N ASN A 400 -9.83 0.96 -30.76
CA ASN A 400 -8.47 1.42 -31.01
C ASN A 400 -8.14 1.50 -32.53
N GLY A 401 -9.15 1.38 -33.40
CA GLY A 401 -9.03 1.57 -34.84
C GLY A 401 -8.46 0.37 -35.61
N PHE A 402 -8.44 -0.82 -35.00
CA PHE A 402 -8.05 -2.05 -35.68
C PHE A 402 -9.25 -2.80 -36.27
N THR A 403 -8.97 -3.71 -37.20
CA THR A 403 -9.97 -4.60 -37.82
C THR A 403 -9.46 -6.04 -37.83
N GLU A 404 -10.37 -6.98 -38.12
CA GLU A 404 -10.05 -8.40 -38.23
C GLU A 404 -9.16 -8.67 -39.45
N GLY A 405 -8.15 -9.51 -39.25
CA GLY A 405 -7.24 -9.94 -40.30
C GLY A 405 -6.61 -11.27 -39.95
N TYR A 406 -5.82 -11.84 -40.86
CA TYR A 406 -5.19 -13.12 -40.59
C TYR A 406 -4.02 -12.99 -39.59
N VAL A 407 -4.04 -13.86 -38.57
CA VAL A 407 -3.00 -14.14 -37.58
C VAL A 407 -2.54 -15.59 -37.71
N VAL A 408 -1.35 -15.91 -37.23
CA VAL A 408 -0.84 -17.29 -37.15
C VAL A 408 -1.06 -17.80 -35.73
N SER A 409 -1.78 -18.92 -35.60
CA SER A 409 -1.99 -19.62 -34.33
C SER A 409 -1.76 -21.11 -34.55
N ASP A 410 -0.88 -21.74 -33.76
CA ASP A 410 -0.52 -23.17 -33.87
C ASP A 410 -0.16 -23.65 -35.30
N GLY A 411 0.53 -22.81 -36.06
CA GLY A 411 0.97 -23.13 -37.43
C GLY A 411 -0.10 -22.99 -38.51
N ILE A 412 -1.31 -22.53 -38.16
CA ILE A 412 -2.40 -22.26 -39.12
C ILE A 412 -2.81 -20.78 -39.09
N PHE A 413 -3.35 -20.29 -40.20
CA PHE A 413 -3.88 -18.93 -40.30
C PHE A 413 -5.32 -18.87 -39.80
N ARG A 414 -5.63 -17.94 -38.90
CA ARG A 414 -6.99 -17.65 -38.39
C ARG A 414 -7.27 -16.17 -38.45
N LYS A 415 -8.53 -15.75 -38.44
CA LYS A 415 -8.88 -14.32 -38.33
C LYS A 415 -8.92 -13.89 -36.87
N ASP A 416 -8.33 -12.75 -36.58
CA ASP A 416 -8.38 -12.09 -35.28
C ASP A 416 -8.16 -10.58 -35.44
N LEU A 417 -8.55 -9.79 -34.44
CA LEU A 417 -8.35 -8.35 -34.43
C LEU A 417 -6.86 -8.00 -34.45
N GLY A 418 -6.50 -7.03 -35.29
CA GLY A 418 -5.09 -6.65 -35.46
C GLY A 418 -4.26 -7.63 -36.28
N GLY A 419 -4.92 -8.54 -37.02
CA GLY A 419 -4.24 -9.39 -37.98
C GLY A 419 -3.30 -8.60 -38.92
N GLY A 420 -2.09 -9.10 -39.08
CA GLY A 420 -1.03 -8.45 -39.85
C GLY A 420 -0.08 -7.53 -39.07
N VAL A 421 -0.40 -7.10 -37.83
CA VAL A 421 0.45 -6.16 -37.07
C VAL A 421 1.88 -6.68 -36.81
N SER A 422 2.13 -8.00 -36.80
CA SER A 422 3.49 -8.55 -36.74
C SER A 422 4.40 -8.04 -37.88
N GLN A 423 3.85 -7.54 -38.99
CA GLN A 423 4.63 -6.93 -40.05
C GLN A 423 5.26 -5.59 -39.64
N ILE A 424 4.51 -4.70 -38.96
CA ILE A 424 5.11 -3.47 -38.45
C ILE A 424 6.09 -3.79 -37.31
N ALA A 425 5.77 -4.79 -36.46
CA ALA A 425 6.69 -5.27 -35.43
C ALA A 425 8.02 -5.75 -36.02
N THR A 426 7.96 -6.55 -37.09
CA THR A 426 9.14 -7.02 -37.84
C THR A 426 9.90 -5.86 -38.48
N THR A 427 9.20 -4.86 -39.02
CA THR A 427 9.82 -3.67 -39.62
C THR A 427 10.56 -2.85 -38.55
N THR A 428 9.92 -2.60 -37.40
CA THR A 428 10.52 -1.88 -36.27
C THR A 428 11.70 -2.65 -35.66
N PHE A 429 11.58 -3.97 -35.50
CA PHE A 429 12.67 -4.83 -35.06
C PHE A 429 13.91 -4.69 -35.96
N ASN A 430 13.73 -4.74 -37.27
CA ASN A 430 14.86 -4.59 -38.20
C ASN A 430 15.42 -3.15 -38.20
N ALA A 431 14.58 -2.13 -38.04
CA ALA A 431 15.03 -0.75 -37.90
C ALA A 431 15.89 -0.57 -36.64
N MET A 432 15.48 -1.11 -35.49
CA MET A 432 16.28 -1.07 -34.26
C MET A 432 17.54 -1.95 -34.37
N PHE A 433 17.44 -3.09 -35.09
CA PHE A 433 18.54 -4.02 -35.33
C PHE A 433 19.71 -3.29 -35.98
N PHE A 434 19.45 -2.59 -37.09
CA PHE A 434 20.47 -1.83 -37.83
C PHE A 434 20.84 -0.49 -37.19
N ALA A 435 20.00 0.06 -36.30
CA ALA A 435 20.37 1.19 -35.45
C ALA A 435 21.38 0.80 -34.36
N GLY A 436 21.56 -0.51 -34.14
CA GLY A 436 22.48 -1.05 -33.13
C GLY A 436 21.96 -0.85 -31.71
N LEU A 437 20.64 -0.82 -31.52
CA LEU A 437 19.99 -0.74 -30.22
C LEU A 437 19.96 -2.12 -29.55
N GLN A 438 19.80 -2.12 -28.22
CA GLN A 438 19.73 -3.34 -27.45
C GLN A 438 18.36 -4.01 -27.63
N ASP A 439 18.39 -5.26 -28.08
CA ASP A 439 17.22 -6.13 -28.11
C ASP A 439 16.84 -6.57 -26.68
N VAL A 440 15.56 -6.44 -26.32
CA VAL A 440 15.04 -6.76 -24.98
C VAL A 440 14.11 -7.96 -25.07
N GLU A 441 13.11 -7.89 -25.95
CA GLU A 441 12.19 -8.99 -26.23
C GLU A 441 11.86 -9.00 -27.71
N HIS A 442 12.11 -10.13 -28.38
CA HIS A 442 11.47 -10.45 -29.64
C HIS A 442 11.33 -11.96 -29.75
N LYS A 443 10.38 -12.39 -30.58
CA LYS A 443 10.19 -13.80 -30.92
C LYS A 443 9.85 -13.94 -32.40
N PRO A 444 10.62 -14.71 -33.18
CA PRO A 444 10.26 -15.05 -34.56
C PRO A 444 8.93 -15.81 -34.62
N HIS A 445 8.26 -15.79 -35.77
CA HIS A 445 7.12 -16.71 -35.98
C HIS A 445 7.62 -18.15 -35.98
N SER A 446 6.76 -19.09 -35.58
CA SER A 446 7.10 -20.52 -35.62
C SER A 446 7.23 -21.05 -37.04
N VAL A 447 6.50 -20.48 -38.00
CA VAL A 447 6.55 -20.85 -39.43
C VAL A 447 7.25 -19.77 -40.23
N TYR A 448 7.98 -20.16 -41.27
CA TYR A 448 8.64 -19.21 -42.15
C TYR A 448 7.62 -18.45 -43.00
N ILE A 449 7.76 -17.12 -43.05
CA ILE A 449 6.93 -16.23 -43.85
C ILE A 449 7.82 -15.51 -44.85
N ASP A 450 7.62 -15.80 -46.13
CA ASP A 450 8.46 -15.38 -47.26
C ASP A 450 8.67 -13.86 -47.42
N ARG A 451 7.72 -13.04 -46.95
CA ARG A 451 7.83 -11.58 -46.99
C ARG A 451 8.75 -10.98 -45.92
N TYR A 452 9.25 -11.77 -44.98
CA TYR A 452 10.14 -11.33 -43.93
C TYR A 452 11.58 -11.82 -44.16
N PRO A 453 12.60 -11.09 -43.67
CA PRO A 453 13.96 -11.60 -43.72
C PRO A 453 14.10 -12.81 -42.79
N GLU A 454 14.65 -13.90 -43.32
CA GLU A 454 14.92 -15.13 -42.57
C GLU A 454 15.66 -14.85 -41.26
N GLY A 455 15.11 -15.36 -40.15
CA GLY A 455 15.66 -15.22 -38.81
C GLY A 455 15.62 -13.81 -38.22
N ARG A 456 15.01 -12.83 -38.90
CA ARG A 456 14.88 -11.43 -38.42
C ARG A 456 13.45 -10.94 -38.54
N GLU A 457 12.57 -11.61 -37.83
CA GLU A 457 11.17 -11.24 -37.71
C GLU A 457 10.73 -11.17 -36.25
N ALA A 458 9.62 -10.48 -36.02
CA ALA A 458 9.03 -10.35 -34.69
C ALA A 458 7.54 -10.62 -34.77
N THR A 459 7.08 -11.55 -33.95
CA THR A 459 5.68 -11.81 -33.65
C THR A 459 5.28 -10.92 -32.49
N VAL A 460 4.02 -10.45 -32.49
CA VAL A 460 3.45 -9.72 -31.37
C VAL A 460 2.03 -10.22 -31.10
N ALA A 461 1.69 -10.35 -29.82
CA ALA A 461 0.35 -10.70 -29.36
C ALA A 461 0.06 -9.91 -28.07
N TRP A 462 -1.07 -9.21 -28.02
CA TRP A 462 -1.45 -8.47 -26.81
C TRP A 462 -2.10 -9.41 -25.77
N PRO A 463 -1.78 -9.30 -24.47
CA PRO A 463 -0.64 -8.59 -23.87
C PRO A 463 0.61 -9.51 -23.70
N THR A 464 0.59 -10.72 -24.26
CA THR A 464 1.47 -11.84 -23.86
C THR A 464 2.80 -11.93 -24.57
N LEU A 465 2.96 -11.31 -25.74
CA LEU A 465 4.18 -11.36 -26.54
C LEU A 465 4.46 -9.99 -27.13
N ASP A 466 5.60 -9.40 -26.78
CA ASP A 466 5.96 -8.05 -27.23
C ASP A 466 7.16 -8.05 -28.19
N MET A 467 7.34 -6.92 -28.86
CA MET A 467 8.60 -6.55 -29.51
C MET A 467 9.11 -5.28 -28.83
N SER A 468 10.16 -5.44 -28.03
CA SER A 468 10.71 -4.37 -27.20
C SER A 468 12.24 -4.26 -27.33
N PHE A 469 12.72 -3.03 -27.21
CA PHE A 469 14.15 -2.72 -27.33
C PHE A 469 14.53 -1.52 -26.48
N LYS A 470 15.77 -1.48 -26.02
CA LYS A 470 16.28 -0.42 -25.14
C LYS A 470 17.16 0.55 -25.90
N ASN A 471 16.96 1.85 -25.66
CA ASN A 471 17.90 2.89 -26.04
C ASN A 471 19.11 2.85 -25.06
N ASP A 472 20.10 2.02 -25.38
CA ASP A 472 21.36 1.90 -24.64
C ASP A 472 22.37 3.03 -24.97
N SER A 473 21.95 4.01 -25.77
CA SER A 473 22.82 5.11 -26.21
C SER A 473 22.77 6.31 -25.25
N PRO A 474 23.79 7.19 -25.25
CA PRO A 474 23.73 8.46 -24.53
C PRO A 474 22.92 9.53 -25.28
N HIS A 475 22.25 9.17 -26.38
CA HIS A 475 21.50 10.07 -27.25
C HIS A 475 20.01 9.70 -27.26
N GLY A 476 19.15 10.65 -27.61
CA GLY A 476 17.76 10.34 -27.92
C GLY A 476 17.65 9.49 -29.19
N VAL A 477 16.60 8.68 -29.27
CA VAL A 477 16.23 7.97 -30.50
C VAL A 477 14.81 8.35 -30.86
N LEU A 478 14.64 9.06 -31.97
CA LEU A 478 13.32 9.31 -32.55
C LEU A 478 12.99 8.16 -33.52
N VAL A 479 11.86 7.51 -33.27
CA VAL A 479 11.28 6.49 -34.15
C VAL A 479 10.24 7.17 -35.04
N THR A 480 10.38 7.01 -36.35
CA THR A 480 9.34 7.42 -37.31
C THR A 480 8.84 6.21 -38.06
N ALA A 481 7.53 6.12 -38.27
CA ALA A 481 6.88 5.00 -38.92
C ALA A 481 5.85 5.48 -39.95
N SER A 482 5.86 4.87 -41.13
CA SER A 482 4.89 5.20 -42.18
C SER A 482 4.50 3.98 -42.99
N VAL A 483 3.30 4.01 -43.54
CA VAL A 483 2.77 2.97 -44.42
C VAL A 483 2.28 3.59 -45.71
N THR A 484 2.79 3.09 -46.83
CA THR A 484 2.21 3.28 -48.15
C THR A 484 1.21 2.16 -48.39
N PRO A 485 -0.10 2.45 -48.51
CA PRO A 485 -1.11 1.42 -48.71
C PRO A 485 -0.89 0.61 -49.99
N SER A 486 -1.20 -0.68 -49.90
CA SER A 486 -1.29 -1.57 -51.06
C SER A 486 -2.54 -1.29 -51.88
N THR A 487 -2.53 -1.65 -53.17
CA THR A 487 -3.72 -1.67 -54.04
C THR A 487 -3.86 -3.06 -54.67
N PRO A 488 -5.01 -3.43 -55.26
CA PRO A 488 -5.15 -4.72 -55.94
C PRO A 488 -4.06 -5.02 -57.00
N GLY A 489 -3.40 -3.99 -57.54
CA GLY A 489 -2.32 -4.12 -58.53
C GLY A 489 -0.91 -3.82 -58.02
N THR A 490 -0.73 -3.41 -56.75
CA THR A 490 0.58 -2.99 -56.22
C THR A 490 0.78 -3.44 -54.77
N GLN A 491 2.00 -3.85 -54.43
CA GLN A 491 2.37 -4.06 -53.04
C GLN A 491 2.34 -2.74 -52.25
N GLY A 492 1.99 -2.82 -50.97
CA GLY A 492 2.18 -1.76 -50.00
C GLY A 492 3.56 -1.86 -49.36
N ALA A 493 3.97 -0.83 -48.64
CA ALA A 493 5.26 -0.78 -47.96
C ALA A 493 5.11 -0.15 -46.57
N ALA A 494 5.60 -0.84 -45.55
CA ALA A 494 5.73 -0.32 -44.20
C ALA A 494 7.20 0.05 -43.96
N THR A 495 7.48 1.28 -43.55
CA THR A 495 8.84 1.79 -43.32
C THR A 495 8.97 2.32 -41.90
N VAL A 496 10.03 1.91 -41.21
CA VAL A 496 10.42 2.45 -39.91
C VAL A 496 11.83 2.98 -40.00
N GLU A 497 12.03 4.20 -39.53
CA GLU A 497 13.33 4.87 -39.49
C GLU A 497 13.68 5.23 -38.05
N MET A 498 14.98 5.17 -37.75
CA MET A 498 15.54 5.53 -36.45
C MET A 498 16.46 6.73 -36.65
N TRP A 499 16.20 7.80 -35.91
CA TRP A 499 16.99 9.04 -35.95
C TRP A 499 17.69 9.25 -34.62
N SER A 500 19.00 9.46 -34.65
CA SER A 500 19.84 9.63 -33.47
C SER A 500 21.20 10.24 -33.85
N THR A 501 22.25 9.99 -33.06
CA THR A 501 23.66 10.17 -33.45
C THR A 501 24.26 8.80 -33.77
N LYS A 502 24.91 8.67 -34.94
CA LYS A 502 25.45 7.38 -35.41
C LYS A 502 26.54 6.84 -34.45
N ARG A 503 26.27 5.69 -33.83
CA ARG A 503 27.23 4.95 -32.98
C ARG A 503 27.84 3.73 -33.64
N TRP A 504 27.10 3.10 -34.54
CA TRP A 504 27.43 1.78 -35.09
C TRP A 504 27.16 1.73 -36.60
N ASP A 505 28.09 1.10 -37.31
CA ASP A 505 27.82 0.47 -38.59
C ASP A 505 27.51 -1.00 -38.32
N VAL A 506 26.26 -1.39 -38.57
CA VAL A 506 25.78 -2.75 -38.33
C VAL A 506 25.75 -3.50 -39.65
N GLU A 507 26.35 -4.68 -39.67
CA GLU A 507 26.29 -5.61 -40.80
C GLU A 507 25.56 -6.90 -40.38
N SER A 508 24.69 -7.40 -41.25
CA SER A 508 23.96 -8.64 -41.04
C SER A 508 24.55 -9.73 -41.92
N ARG A 509 24.84 -10.90 -41.35
CA ARG A 509 25.17 -12.12 -42.09
C ARG A 509 24.19 -13.22 -41.73
N THR A 510 23.79 -14.03 -42.70
CA THR A 510 22.87 -15.15 -42.49
C THR A 510 23.55 -16.43 -42.92
N SER A 511 23.37 -17.52 -42.16
CA SER A 511 23.85 -18.85 -42.56
C SER A 511 23.06 -19.42 -43.73
N ASP A 512 23.56 -20.49 -44.33
CA ASP A 512 22.70 -21.36 -45.12
C ASP A 512 21.60 -21.96 -44.21
N ARG A 513 20.45 -22.29 -44.80
CA ARG A 513 19.39 -23.04 -44.10
C ARG A 513 19.87 -24.45 -43.80
N TYR A 514 19.53 -24.98 -42.62
CA TYR A 514 19.88 -26.33 -42.20
C TYR A 514 18.75 -26.99 -41.42
N ALA A 515 18.92 -28.25 -41.00
CA ALA A 515 17.92 -29.01 -40.22
C ALA A 515 16.50 -29.01 -40.82
N PHE A 516 16.41 -29.27 -42.13
CA PHE A 516 15.13 -29.26 -42.84
C PHE A 516 14.15 -30.33 -42.34
N THR A 517 12.87 -29.96 -42.24
CA THR A 517 11.76 -30.84 -41.87
C THR A 517 10.61 -30.73 -42.86
N SER A 518 9.96 -31.85 -43.18
CA SER A 518 8.84 -31.87 -44.14
C SER A 518 7.50 -31.51 -43.48
N PRO A 519 6.57 -30.87 -44.21
CA PRO A 519 5.21 -30.65 -43.73
C PRO A 519 4.39 -31.93 -43.70
N ALA A 520 3.46 -32.04 -42.74
CA ALA A 520 2.43 -33.08 -42.74
C ALA A 520 1.20 -32.64 -43.54
N THR A 521 0.24 -33.54 -43.70
CA THR A 521 -1.09 -33.23 -44.25
C THR A 521 -2.12 -33.37 -43.14
N ARG A 522 -2.94 -32.34 -42.94
CA ARG A 522 -4.05 -32.30 -42.00
C ARG A 522 -5.36 -32.17 -42.77
N THR A 523 -6.30 -33.04 -42.45
CA THR A 523 -7.68 -32.92 -42.92
C THR A 523 -8.50 -32.29 -41.80
N LEU A 524 -9.23 -31.22 -42.10
CA LEU A 524 -10.12 -30.53 -41.17
C LEU A 524 -11.52 -30.46 -41.79
N ASP A 525 -12.54 -30.66 -40.96
CA ASP A 525 -13.96 -30.60 -41.31
C ASP A 525 -14.68 -29.42 -40.63
N ASP A 526 -13.94 -28.50 -40.03
CA ASP A 526 -14.48 -27.28 -39.42
C ASP A 526 -15.10 -26.33 -40.47
N GLU A 527 -16.19 -25.65 -40.12
CA GLU A 527 -16.86 -24.66 -40.98
C GLU A 527 -15.93 -23.52 -41.45
N ASP A 528 -14.91 -23.20 -40.65
CA ASP A 528 -13.92 -22.14 -40.91
C ASP A 528 -12.60 -22.69 -41.50
N CYS A 529 -12.59 -23.90 -42.08
CA CYS A 529 -11.40 -24.47 -42.68
C CYS A 529 -10.92 -23.68 -43.91
N GLU A 530 -9.64 -23.29 -43.90
CA GLU A 530 -8.96 -22.64 -45.02
C GLU A 530 -7.87 -23.56 -45.57
N ALA A 531 -8.02 -24.00 -46.83
CA ALA A 531 -7.07 -24.91 -47.45
C ALA A 531 -5.71 -24.23 -47.67
N ALA A 532 -4.62 -24.94 -47.37
CA ALA A 532 -3.26 -24.41 -47.45
C ALA A 532 -2.29 -25.47 -47.98
N THR A 533 -1.29 -25.04 -48.75
CA THR A 533 -0.17 -25.91 -49.17
C THR A 533 0.97 -25.78 -48.17
N GLY A 534 1.42 -26.92 -47.64
CA GLY A 534 2.45 -26.92 -46.62
C GLY A 534 3.84 -26.50 -47.12
N THR A 535 4.63 -25.92 -46.23
CA THR A 535 6.02 -25.53 -46.48
C THR A 535 6.95 -26.22 -45.48
N GLY A 536 8.12 -26.67 -45.96
CA GLY A 536 9.12 -27.29 -45.10
C GLY A 536 9.67 -26.33 -44.05
N GLY A 537 9.97 -26.87 -42.87
CA GLY A 537 10.67 -26.20 -41.79
C GLY A 537 12.19 -26.28 -41.98
N PHE A 538 12.92 -25.41 -41.28
CA PHE A 538 14.38 -25.33 -41.29
C PHE A 538 14.86 -24.45 -40.14
N SER A 539 16.13 -24.60 -39.77
CA SER A 539 16.84 -23.68 -38.86
C SER A 539 17.73 -22.72 -39.64
N VAL A 540 17.90 -21.50 -39.12
CA VAL A 540 18.79 -20.47 -39.68
C VAL A 540 19.45 -19.67 -38.55
N ASP A 541 20.71 -19.30 -38.77
CA ASP A 541 21.45 -18.40 -37.88
C ASP A 541 21.68 -17.04 -38.55
N VAL A 542 21.41 -15.98 -37.79
CA VAL A 542 21.68 -14.60 -38.20
C VAL A 542 22.70 -13.97 -37.25
N PHE A 543 23.68 -13.28 -37.81
CA PHE A 543 24.72 -12.59 -37.06
C PHE A 543 24.58 -11.08 -37.24
N ARG A 544 24.62 -10.33 -36.13
CA ARG A 544 24.65 -8.87 -36.08
C ARG A 544 26.05 -8.40 -35.70
N ASP A 545 26.83 -7.95 -36.67
CA ASP A 545 28.19 -7.48 -36.46
C ASP A 545 28.21 -5.96 -36.24
N PHE A 546 28.83 -5.53 -35.14
CA PHE A 546 28.95 -4.13 -34.74
C PHE A 546 30.34 -3.60 -35.08
N LYS A 547 30.39 -2.55 -35.89
CA LYS A 547 31.60 -1.83 -36.26
C LYS A 547 31.48 -0.36 -35.84
N ARG A 548 32.60 0.28 -35.51
CA ARG A 548 32.61 1.75 -35.39
C ARG A 548 32.29 2.36 -36.76
N PRO A 549 31.63 3.52 -36.82
CA PRO A 549 31.37 4.21 -38.08
C PRO A 549 32.63 4.37 -38.92
N GLY A 550 32.61 3.86 -40.16
CA GLY A 550 33.74 3.90 -41.09
C GLY A 550 34.89 2.91 -40.84
N SER A 551 34.77 2.03 -39.83
CA SER A 551 35.79 1.02 -39.51
C SER A 551 35.42 -0.35 -40.10
N ALA A 552 36.39 -1.04 -40.70
CA ALA A 552 36.20 -2.43 -41.14
C ALA A 552 36.23 -3.45 -39.98
N LYS A 553 36.83 -3.10 -38.84
CA LYS A 553 36.99 -4.00 -37.68
C LYS A 553 35.66 -4.22 -36.95
N VAL A 554 35.23 -5.49 -36.88
CA VAL A 554 34.13 -5.94 -36.02
C VAL A 554 34.57 -5.90 -34.55
N LEU A 555 33.76 -5.27 -33.70
CA LEU A 555 34.01 -5.13 -32.26
C LEU A 555 33.15 -6.06 -31.41
N ARG A 556 31.95 -6.37 -31.88
CA ARG A 556 31.00 -7.27 -31.22
C ARG A 556 30.18 -7.97 -32.29
N THR A 557 29.83 -9.22 -32.04
CA THR A 557 28.88 -9.99 -32.85
C THR A 557 27.82 -10.55 -31.93
N GLU A 558 26.56 -10.40 -32.32
CA GLU A 558 25.45 -11.14 -31.71
C GLU A 558 24.97 -12.21 -32.67
N LYS A 559 24.44 -13.32 -32.13
CA LYS A 559 23.90 -14.44 -32.90
C LYS A 559 22.44 -14.63 -32.52
N PHE A 560 21.58 -14.69 -33.52
CA PHE A 560 20.16 -15.01 -33.43
C PHE A 560 19.96 -16.37 -34.10
N HIS A 561 19.28 -17.28 -33.42
CA HIS A 561 18.97 -18.61 -33.92
C HIS A 561 17.46 -18.74 -34.01
N THR A 562 16.97 -19.22 -35.16
CA THR A 562 15.54 -19.41 -35.40
C THR A 562 15.29 -20.79 -35.95
N ASP A 563 14.36 -21.50 -35.31
CA ASP A 563 13.80 -22.75 -35.77
C ASP A 563 12.42 -22.50 -36.38
N TYR A 564 12.29 -22.72 -37.68
CA TYR A 564 10.99 -22.74 -38.34
C TYR A 564 10.45 -24.16 -38.37
N ILE A 565 9.31 -24.37 -37.71
CA ILE A 565 8.54 -25.60 -37.86
C ILE A 565 7.91 -25.64 -39.26
N PRO A 566 7.66 -26.83 -39.83
CA PRO A 566 6.96 -26.90 -41.09
C PRO A 566 5.52 -26.41 -40.92
N ALA A 567 5.00 -25.73 -41.93
CA ALA A 567 3.58 -25.41 -42.02
C ALA A 567 2.88 -26.56 -42.75
N ASP A 568 1.86 -27.17 -42.14
CA ASP A 568 1.19 -28.34 -42.72
C ASP A 568 0.35 -27.99 -43.95
N THR A 569 0.16 -28.98 -44.81
CA THR A 569 -0.86 -28.92 -45.86
C THR A 569 -2.23 -29.12 -45.22
N VAL A 570 -3.16 -28.19 -45.43
CA VAL A 570 -4.54 -28.28 -44.92
C VAL A 570 -5.47 -28.64 -46.06
N VAL A 571 -6.20 -29.74 -45.90
CA VAL A 571 -7.27 -30.20 -46.77
C VAL A 571 -8.59 -30.01 -46.03
N CYS A 572 -9.49 -29.21 -46.61
CA CYS A 572 -10.81 -28.97 -46.04
C CYS A 572 -11.82 -29.98 -46.56
N GLU A 573 -12.49 -30.69 -45.66
CA GLU A 573 -13.63 -31.54 -45.95
C GLU A 573 -14.94 -30.83 -45.55
N PRO A 574 -16.08 -31.20 -46.15
CA PRO A 574 -17.38 -30.67 -45.73
C PRO A 574 -17.65 -31.01 -44.26
N PRO A 575 -18.19 -30.09 -43.45
CA PRO A 575 -18.57 -30.37 -42.07
C PRO A 575 -19.57 -31.54 -41.99
N GLY A 576 -19.28 -32.47 -41.08
CA GLY A 576 -20.04 -33.72 -40.90
C GLY A 576 -21.36 -33.60 -40.15
#